data_AF-A0A1U7Y5A4-F1
#
_entry.id   AF-A0A1U7Y5A4-F1
#
_cell.length_a   1.000
_cell.length_b   1.000
_cell.length_c   1.000
_cell.angle_alpha   90.00
_cell.angle_beta   90.00
_cell.angle_gamma   90.00
#
_symmetry.space_group_name_H-M   'P 1'
#
loop_
_entity.id
_entity.type
_entity.pdbx_description
1 polymer ?
#
loop_
_entity_poly.entity_id
_entity_poly.type
_entity_poly.pdbx_seq_one_letter_code
_entity_poly.pdbx_strand_id
1 'polypeptide(L)'
;MAQNDIEDMLDNLRRIKIRGHDLNNIKIKTLEMELRFLSTFLKYHHLLLPDSLVKIAKKAQLIDEMLQSVFDECKTNLNVERLVSQLLEFIEGNTSLRYNFELNHSHLSEYMDCLDKNLNDVQMFFELDATEWILELDATEWTNEMLQLNRFLEQVKIIQKKMKFLRYLYATEINSYIDHEKLEGLETRIQFMADNVGQFCLALWLTKVEDDIDSDEDTDEDENDLVSKPPYLLCLIKLVELEMKKTFLGEIRASKFSQSRTFKKQKFPKDFSKQLHSLLVCLKCKKRNNFSDTISVRNINVAIEFLLVFLADVPNHVINGKKLNEVLEEVGALVGDVLCLIHSSIIKDDTSKINLCFIQILEKTENLKAQLERYYKSLKFTPSQFPTAGGLTFLSSLLRKLNTMIKSKLGLDFMMKPHIVILEKELSYLTSVFRAIAKVQHEHEILKDLQRHTINLAYE
;
A
#
# COMPACT_ATOMS: atom_id res chain seq x y z
N MET A 1 -20.20 1.30 26.28
CA MET A 1 -20.09 1.41 27.75
C MET A 1 -18.65 1.74 28.13
N ALA A 2 -17.67 0.94 27.71
CA ALA A 2 -16.25 1.21 27.93
C ALA A 2 -15.74 2.59 27.42
N GLN A 3 -16.28 3.11 26.32
CA GLN A 3 -15.80 4.39 25.75
C GLN A 3 -16.12 5.61 26.65
N ASN A 4 -17.31 5.65 27.27
CA ASN A 4 -17.67 6.74 28.18
C ASN A 4 -16.79 6.72 29.43
N ASP A 5 -16.44 5.52 29.92
CA ASP A 5 -15.55 5.35 31.06
C ASP A 5 -14.13 5.87 30.76
N ILE A 6 -13.62 5.67 29.53
CA ILE A 6 -12.32 6.25 29.11
C ILE A 6 -12.38 7.77 29.01
N GLU A 7 -13.46 8.33 28.47
CA GLU A 7 -13.65 9.79 28.38
C GLU A 7 -13.68 10.43 29.78
N ASP A 8 -14.39 9.81 30.73
CA ASP A 8 -14.42 10.25 32.13
C ASP A 8 -13.01 10.22 32.77
N MET A 9 -12.21 9.19 32.49
CA MET A 9 -10.82 9.09 32.96
C MET A 9 -9.94 10.23 32.38
N LEU A 10 -10.05 10.48 31.08
CA LEU A 10 -9.30 11.56 30.41
C LEU A 10 -9.64 12.93 31.00
N ASP A 11 -10.91 13.19 31.31
CA ASP A 11 -11.34 14.43 31.95
C ASP A 11 -10.82 14.57 33.39
N ASN A 12 -10.72 13.48 34.14
CA ASN A 12 -10.08 13.49 35.46
C ASN A 12 -8.58 13.77 35.38
N LEU A 13 -7.85 13.18 34.42
CA LEU A 13 -6.43 13.48 34.20
C LEU A 13 -6.20 14.96 33.86
N ARG A 14 -7.10 15.57 33.06
CA ARG A 14 -7.07 17.02 32.78
C ARG A 14 -7.24 17.85 34.05
N ARG A 15 -8.17 17.47 34.94
CA ARG A 15 -8.38 18.15 36.23
C ARG A 15 -7.16 18.04 37.14
N ILE A 16 -6.51 16.88 37.19
CA ILE A 16 -5.29 16.66 37.95
C ILE A 16 -4.17 17.58 37.46
N LYS A 17 -3.97 17.67 36.13
CA LYS A 17 -2.97 18.58 35.53
C LYS A 17 -3.20 20.05 35.90
N ILE A 18 -4.45 20.51 35.89
CA ILE A 18 -4.81 21.90 36.23
C ILE A 18 -4.54 22.21 37.71
N ARG A 19 -4.67 21.23 38.60
CA ARG A 19 -4.45 21.42 40.05
C ARG A 19 -2.98 21.54 40.44
N GLY A 20 -2.03 21.29 39.54
CA GLY A 20 -0.60 21.56 39.76
C GLY A 20 0.04 20.74 40.88
N HIS A 21 -0.46 19.54 41.18
CA HIS A 21 0.20 18.63 42.12
C HIS A 21 1.60 18.24 41.60
N ASP A 22 2.57 18.07 42.51
CA ASP A 22 3.97 17.57 42.29
C ASP A 22 4.01 16.09 41.81
N LEU A 23 3.13 15.73 40.89
CA LEU A 23 3.06 14.41 40.29
C LEU A 23 4.07 14.30 39.16
N ASN A 24 4.50 13.08 38.88
CA ASN A 24 5.34 12.80 37.72
C ASN A 24 4.55 13.09 36.44
N ASN A 25 4.64 14.33 35.94
CA ASN A 25 3.93 14.84 34.76
C ASN A 25 4.15 13.95 33.53
N ILE A 26 5.28 13.24 33.49
CA ILE A 26 5.58 12.24 32.46
C ILE A 26 4.59 11.08 32.55
N LYS A 27 4.42 10.44 33.72
CA LYS A 27 3.45 9.33 33.93
C LYS A 27 2.02 9.72 33.52
N ILE A 28 1.56 10.91 33.90
CA ILE A 28 0.20 11.39 33.55
C ILE A 28 0.06 11.59 32.04
N LYS A 29 1.09 12.15 31.37
CA LYS A 29 1.09 12.30 29.91
C LYS A 29 1.12 10.95 29.20
N THR A 30 1.91 10.00 29.68
CA THR A 30 1.97 8.64 29.13
C THR A 30 0.61 7.96 29.24
N LEU A 31 0.00 7.99 30.42
CA LEU A 31 -1.33 7.41 30.64
C LEU A 31 -2.41 8.06 29.76
N GLU A 32 -2.38 9.38 29.59
CA GLU A 32 -3.30 10.07 28.71
C GLU A 32 -3.19 9.60 27.25
N MET A 33 -1.98 9.37 26.74
CA MET A 33 -1.78 8.84 25.39
C MET A 33 -2.29 7.41 25.26
N GLU A 34 -1.93 6.53 26.20
CA GLU A 34 -2.34 5.13 26.21
C GLU A 34 -3.87 5.00 26.18
N LEU A 35 -4.59 5.80 26.99
CA LEU A 35 -6.05 5.85 26.99
C LEU A 35 -6.65 6.34 25.66
N ARG A 36 -6.01 7.30 24.97
CA ARG A 36 -6.49 7.80 23.68
C ARG A 36 -6.30 6.79 22.55
N PHE A 37 -5.17 6.09 22.53
CA PHE A 37 -4.95 4.98 21.59
C PHE A 37 -6.00 3.90 21.82
N LEU A 38 -6.14 3.44 23.06
CA LEU A 38 -7.14 2.44 23.43
C LEU A 38 -8.56 2.87 23.03
N SER A 39 -8.97 4.09 23.36
CA SER A 39 -10.28 4.63 22.97
C SER A 39 -10.51 4.58 21.45
N THR A 40 -9.47 4.88 20.66
CA THR A 40 -9.57 4.86 19.19
C THR A 40 -9.81 3.44 18.68
N PHE A 41 -9.03 2.48 19.16
CA PHE A 41 -9.12 1.09 18.67
C PHE A 41 -10.36 0.35 19.17
N LEU A 42 -10.97 0.78 20.27
CA LEU A 42 -12.31 0.33 20.66
C LEU A 42 -13.39 0.88 19.73
N LYS A 43 -13.32 2.17 19.38
CA LYS A 43 -14.28 2.79 18.46
C LYS A 43 -14.18 2.17 17.05
N TYR A 44 -12.96 1.89 16.59
CA TYR A 44 -12.65 1.37 15.25
C TYR A 44 -12.08 -0.05 15.31
N HIS A 45 -12.83 -0.95 15.93
CA HIS A 45 -12.42 -2.34 16.16
C HIS A 45 -12.26 -3.18 14.88
N HIS A 46 -12.73 -2.69 13.73
CA HIS A 46 -12.50 -3.31 12.42
C HIS A 46 -11.01 -3.39 12.04
N LEU A 47 -10.16 -2.59 12.70
CA LEU A 47 -8.71 -2.61 12.54
C LEU A 47 -8.03 -3.72 13.34
N LEU A 48 -8.69 -4.32 14.33
CA LEU A 48 -8.02 -5.27 15.20
C LEU A 48 -7.82 -6.59 14.46
N LEU A 49 -6.58 -7.05 14.33
CA LEU A 49 -6.24 -8.40 13.84
C LEU A 49 -6.40 -9.43 14.97
N PRO A 50 -6.56 -10.73 14.69
CA PRO A 50 -6.77 -11.71 15.77
C PRO A 50 -5.55 -11.73 16.69
N ASP A 51 -4.38 -11.69 16.08
CA ASP A 51 -3.09 -11.73 16.75
C ASP A 51 -2.79 -10.47 17.56
N SER A 52 -3.44 -9.33 17.23
CA SER A 52 -3.29 -8.10 18.00
C SER A 52 -4.13 -8.09 19.28
N LEU A 53 -5.17 -8.93 19.41
CA LEU A 53 -6.05 -8.92 20.58
C LEU A 53 -5.31 -9.31 21.87
N VAL A 54 -4.40 -10.28 21.80
CA VAL A 54 -3.57 -10.70 22.94
C VAL A 54 -2.66 -9.54 23.40
N LYS A 55 -2.02 -8.85 22.45
CA LYS A 55 -1.17 -7.70 22.73
C LYS A 55 -1.97 -6.54 23.34
N ILE A 56 -3.18 -6.29 22.85
CA ILE A 56 -4.08 -5.26 23.39
C ILE A 56 -4.54 -5.61 24.81
N ALA A 57 -4.84 -6.88 25.10
CA ALA A 57 -5.20 -7.31 26.45
C ALA A 57 -4.05 -7.06 27.44
N LYS A 58 -2.80 -7.36 27.05
CA LYS A 58 -1.60 -7.01 27.84
C LYS A 58 -1.46 -5.50 28.02
N LYS A 59 -1.65 -4.70 26.97
CA LYS A 59 -1.66 -3.23 27.08
C LYS A 59 -2.73 -2.72 28.05
N ALA A 60 -3.92 -3.30 28.03
CA ALA A 60 -4.99 -2.92 28.94
C ALA A 60 -4.63 -3.19 30.41
N GLN A 61 -3.92 -4.28 30.70
CA GLN A 61 -3.38 -4.57 32.04
C GLN A 61 -2.32 -3.55 32.46
N LEU A 62 -1.38 -3.18 31.58
CA LEU A 62 -0.40 -2.14 31.86
C LEU A 62 -1.07 -0.77 32.14
N ILE A 63 -2.12 -0.45 31.39
CA ILE A 63 -2.92 0.76 31.62
C ILE A 63 -3.58 0.74 32.99
N ASP A 64 -4.09 -0.42 33.45
CA ASP A 64 -4.64 -0.58 34.80
C ASP A 64 -3.59 -0.26 35.87
N GLU A 65 -2.40 -0.85 35.77
CA GLU A 65 -1.30 -0.59 36.72
C GLU A 65 -0.91 0.89 36.74
N MET A 66 -0.85 1.54 35.57
CA MET A 66 -0.60 2.97 35.45
C MET A 66 -1.73 3.81 36.09
N LEU A 67 -2.98 3.41 35.90
CA LEU A 67 -4.15 4.07 36.49
C LEU A 67 -4.09 3.98 38.02
N GLN A 68 -3.83 2.79 38.58
CA GLN A 68 -3.67 2.61 40.03
C GLN A 68 -2.53 3.48 40.56
N SER A 69 -1.35 3.47 39.92
CA SER A 69 -0.23 4.31 40.36
C SER A 69 -0.56 5.80 40.36
N VAL A 70 -1.23 6.32 39.33
CA VAL A 70 -1.55 7.76 39.24
C VAL A 70 -2.67 8.15 40.21
N PHE A 71 -3.69 7.31 40.36
CA PHE A 71 -4.89 7.63 41.13
C PHE A 71 -4.81 7.26 42.61
N ASP A 72 -3.99 6.27 43.01
CA ASP A 72 -3.63 6.04 44.42
C ASP A 72 -2.89 7.24 45.00
N GLU A 73 -1.97 7.83 44.22
CA GLU A 73 -1.30 9.09 44.56
C GLU A 73 -2.31 10.26 44.68
N CYS A 74 -3.44 10.22 43.95
CA CYS A 74 -4.45 11.29 43.90
C CYS A 74 -5.71 11.08 44.76
N LYS A 75 -5.89 9.90 45.40
CA LYS A 75 -7.08 9.52 46.20
C LYS A 75 -8.42 9.77 45.49
N THR A 76 -8.58 9.27 44.27
CA THR A 76 -9.84 9.39 43.50
C THR A 76 -10.63 8.09 43.45
N ASN A 77 -11.96 8.16 43.56
CA ASN A 77 -12.88 6.99 43.56
C ASN A 77 -13.22 6.49 42.13
N LEU A 78 -12.22 6.16 41.31
CA LEU A 78 -12.46 5.62 39.96
C LEU A 78 -12.44 4.08 39.97
N ASN A 79 -13.42 3.46 39.32
CA ASN A 79 -13.53 2.00 39.25
C ASN A 79 -12.76 1.47 38.02
N VAL A 80 -11.44 1.34 38.19
CA VAL A 80 -10.53 0.88 37.14
C VAL A 80 -10.77 -0.58 36.77
N GLU A 81 -11.06 -1.44 37.75
CA GLU A 81 -11.37 -2.86 37.54
C GLU A 81 -12.56 -3.06 36.58
N ARG A 82 -13.59 -2.20 36.67
CA ARG A 82 -14.73 -2.22 35.73
C ARG A 82 -14.29 -1.92 34.31
N LEU A 83 -13.42 -0.94 34.10
CA LEU A 83 -12.93 -0.58 32.78
C LEU A 83 -12.16 -1.75 32.16
N VAL A 84 -11.21 -2.33 32.90
CA VAL A 84 -10.41 -3.48 32.43
C VAL A 84 -11.30 -4.67 32.08
N SER A 85 -12.28 -4.99 32.94
CA SER A 85 -13.21 -6.09 32.70
C SER A 85 -14.06 -5.87 31.43
N GLN A 86 -14.57 -4.66 31.22
CA GLN A 86 -15.34 -4.33 30.03
C GLN A 86 -14.50 -4.33 28.75
N LEU A 87 -13.21 -3.99 28.85
CA LEU A 87 -12.29 -4.03 27.72
C LEU A 87 -11.98 -5.48 27.32
N LEU A 88 -11.72 -6.35 28.29
CA LEU A 88 -11.49 -7.77 28.05
C LEU A 88 -12.74 -8.44 27.47
N GLU A 89 -13.93 -8.15 28.01
CA GLU A 89 -15.21 -8.66 27.48
C GLU A 89 -15.46 -8.18 26.04
N PHE A 90 -15.11 -6.92 25.72
CA PHE A 90 -15.19 -6.39 24.36
C PHE A 90 -14.22 -7.08 23.39
N ILE A 91 -13.01 -7.40 23.85
CA ILE A 91 -11.98 -8.08 23.04
C ILE A 91 -12.38 -9.54 22.77
N GLU A 92 -12.96 -10.24 23.74
CA GLU A 92 -13.45 -11.61 23.60
C GLU A 92 -14.70 -11.70 22.70
N GLY A 93 -15.65 -10.76 22.84
CA GLY A 93 -16.92 -10.79 22.10
C GLY A 93 -16.85 -10.42 20.61
N ASN A 94 -15.82 -9.70 20.17
CA ASN A 94 -15.73 -9.13 18.81
C ASN A 94 -14.91 -9.96 17.80
N THR A 95 -14.67 -11.24 18.07
CA THR A 95 -14.00 -12.14 17.13
C THR A 95 -14.78 -12.38 15.83
N SER A 96 -16.09 -12.08 15.77
CA SER A 96 -16.97 -12.43 14.64
C SER A 96 -17.33 -11.30 13.64
N LEU A 97 -17.10 -10.02 13.95
CA LEU A 97 -17.62 -8.89 13.14
C LEU A 97 -16.61 -8.25 12.15
N ARG A 98 -15.49 -8.92 11.92
CA ARG A 98 -14.25 -8.34 11.35
C ARG A 98 -14.25 -7.92 9.87
N TYR A 99 -15.26 -8.25 9.08
CA TYR A 99 -15.13 -8.17 7.61
C TYR A 99 -16.12 -7.28 6.85
N ASN A 100 -17.09 -6.62 7.53
CA ASN A 100 -18.16 -5.88 6.84
C ASN A 100 -18.39 -4.46 7.40
N PHE A 101 -17.34 -3.74 7.79
CA PHE A 101 -17.50 -2.37 8.30
C PHE A 101 -17.43 -1.34 7.15
N GLU A 102 -18.59 -0.85 6.72
CA GLU A 102 -18.69 0.27 5.78
C GLU A 102 -18.76 1.60 6.57
N LEU A 103 -17.70 2.41 6.47
CA LEU A 103 -17.70 3.77 7.02
C LEU A 103 -18.51 4.68 6.10
N ASN A 104 -19.66 5.16 6.58
CA ASN A 104 -20.40 6.22 5.89
C ASN A 104 -19.59 7.54 5.86
N HIS A 105 -19.98 8.50 5.02
CA HIS A 105 -19.23 9.75 4.82
C HIS A 105 -18.98 10.55 6.11
N SER A 106 -19.98 10.62 7.00
CA SER A 106 -19.83 11.29 8.31
C SER A 106 -18.79 10.61 9.17
N HIS A 107 -18.78 9.28 9.19
CA HIS A 107 -17.87 8.50 10.02
C HIS A 107 -16.44 8.53 9.46
N LEU A 108 -16.24 8.62 8.14
CA LEU A 108 -14.91 8.70 7.55
C LEU A 108 -14.16 9.97 7.94
N SER A 109 -14.84 11.13 7.99
CA SER A 109 -14.23 12.37 8.45
C SER A 109 -13.84 12.29 9.93
N GLU A 110 -14.74 11.80 10.78
CA GLU A 110 -14.46 11.59 12.21
C GLU A 110 -13.30 10.62 12.43
N TYR A 111 -13.22 9.58 11.62
CA TYR A 111 -12.15 8.60 11.68
C TYR A 111 -10.80 9.23 11.35
N MET A 112 -10.72 10.00 10.26
CA MET A 112 -9.50 10.75 9.94
C MET A 112 -9.10 11.76 11.03
N ASP A 113 -10.06 12.43 11.68
CA ASP A 113 -9.78 13.32 12.83
C ASP A 113 -9.25 12.54 14.05
N CYS A 114 -9.68 11.29 14.24
CA CYS A 114 -9.17 10.41 15.29
C CYS A 114 -7.73 9.97 14.99
N LEU A 115 -7.47 9.53 13.76
CA LEU A 115 -6.12 9.17 13.31
C LEU A 115 -5.16 10.34 13.39
N ASP A 116 -5.62 11.56 13.12
CA ASP A 116 -4.80 12.76 13.29
C ASP A 116 -4.32 12.96 14.72
N LYS A 117 -5.22 12.74 15.70
CA LYS A 117 -4.88 12.79 17.13
C LYS A 117 -3.89 11.69 17.48
N ASN A 118 -4.11 10.46 17.01
CA ASN A 118 -3.17 9.37 17.25
C ASN A 118 -1.79 9.63 16.65
N LEU A 119 -1.69 10.17 15.43
CA LEU A 119 -0.39 10.55 14.84
C LEU A 119 0.31 11.67 15.62
N ASN A 120 -0.45 12.55 16.28
CA ASN A 120 0.11 13.54 17.20
C ASN A 120 0.61 12.89 18.49
N ASP A 121 -0.16 11.94 19.03
CA ASP A 121 0.19 11.22 20.25
C ASP A 121 1.40 10.31 20.01
N VAL A 122 1.55 9.69 18.83
CA VAL A 122 2.78 8.99 18.40
C VAL A 122 4.00 9.91 18.49
N GLN A 123 3.91 11.14 17.97
CA GLN A 123 5.03 12.07 18.03
C GLN A 123 5.39 12.41 19.47
N MET A 124 4.38 12.71 20.30
CA MET A 124 4.58 13.01 21.72
C MET A 124 5.15 11.81 22.49
N PHE A 125 4.72 10.60 22.14
CA PHE A 125 5.20 9.36 22.74
C PHE A 125 6.71 9.19 22.53
N PHE A 126 7.18 9.32 21.29
CA PHE A 126 8.61 9.24 20.99
C PHE A 126 9.43 10.40 21.55
N GLU A 127 8.85 11.60 21.66
CA GLU A 127 9.51 12.73 22.34
C GLU A 127 9.70 12.48 23.84
N LEU A 128 8.74 11.81 24.50
CA LEU A 128 8.82 11.41 25.91
C LEU A 128 9.79 10.23 26.10
N ASP A 129 9.72 9.23 25.24
CA ASP A 129 10.59 8.05 25.31
C ASP A 129 12.06 8.43 25.07
N ALA A 130 12.31 9.32 24.09
CA ALA A 130 13.64 9.86 23.86
C ALA A 130 14.20 10.58 25.10
N THR A 131 13.37 11.27 25.89
CA THR A 131 13.83 11.90 27.13
C THR A 131 14.17 10.92 28.25
N GLU A 132 13.55 9.74 28.27
CA GLU A 132 13.83 8.67 29.23
C GLU A 132 15.13 7.93 28.83
N TRP A 133 15.30 7.64 27.54
CA TRP A 133 16.50 7.00 26.98
C TRP A 133 17.78 7.86 27.10
N ILE A 134 17.66 9.19 27.15
CA ILE A 134 18.79 10.14 27.37
C ILE A 134 19.55 9.88 28.66
N LEU A 135 18.95 9.17 29.62
CA LEU A 135 19.55 8.92 30.92
C LEU A 135 20.42 7.65 30.97
N GLU A 136 20.41 6.78 29.94
CA GLU A 136 20.88 5.39 30.07
C GLU A 136 21.98 4.91 29.08
N LEU A 137 22.38 5.68 28.04
CA LEU A 137 23.31 5.20 26.98
C LEU A 137 24.59 6.04 26.75
N ASP A 138 25.65 5.37 26.24
CA ASP A 138 26.96 5.96 25.89
C ASP A 138 26.94 6.68 24.52
N ALA A 139 27.75 7.74 24.38
CA ALA A 139 27.51 8.85 23.45
C ALA A 139 27.72 8.56 21.93
N THR A 140 28.22 7.39 21.54
CA THR A 140 28.65 7.14 20.13
C THR A 140 27.68 6.28 19.31
N GLU A 141 27.05 5.25 19.87
CA GLU A 141 25.95 4.49 19.21
C GLU A 141 24.68 5.34 19.04
N TRP A 142 24.46 6.26 19.97
CA TRP A 142 23.38 7.26 20.01
C TRP A 142 23.13 8.02 18.69
N THR A 143 24.20 8.37 17.96
CA THR A 143 24.09 9.35 16.87
C THR A 143 23.37 8.81 15.63
N ASN A 144 23.51 7.52 15.33
CA ASN A 144 22.89 6.90 14.15
C ASN A 144 21.41 6.57 14.38
N GLU A 145 21.08 6.01 15.54
CA GLU A 145 19.70 5.67 15.92
C GLU A 145 18.85 6.91 16.09
N MET A 146 19.36 7.96 16.76
CA MET A 146 18.65 9.23 16.89
C MET A 146 18.40 9.87 15.52
N LEU A 147 19.32 9.73 14.57
CA LEU A 147 19.15 10.24 13.22
C LEU A 147 18.09 9.44 12.43
N GLN A 148 17.99 8.13 12.66
CA GLN A 148 16.92 7.29 12.10
C GLN A 148 15.56 7.64 12.70
N LEU A 149 15.46 7.76 14.03
CA LEU A 149 14.24 8.17 14.73
C LEU A 149 13.77 9.56 14.28
N ASN A 150 14.68 10.53 14.18
CA ASN A 150 14.35 11.87 13.67
C ASN A 150 13.82 11.82 12.22
N ARG A 151 14.44 11.02 11.33
CA ARG A 151 13.92 10.83 9.97
C ARG A 151 12.54 10.19 9.96
N PHE A 152 12.30 9.22 10.84
CA PHE A 152 11.00 8.57 11.01
C PHE A 152 9.93 9.57 11.47
N LEU A 153 10.19 10.33 12.52
CA LEU A 153 9.28 11.35 13.05
C LEU A 153 8.95 12.44 12.02
N GLU A 154 9.94 12.88 11.23
CA GLU A 154 9.68 13.81 10.13
C GLU A 154 8.75 13.20 9.07
N GLN A 155 8.86 11.91 8.77
CA GLN A 155 7.92 11.24 7.86
C GLN A 155 6.51 11.17 8.46
N VAL A 156 6.38 10.86 9.76
CA VAL A 156 5.09 10.87 10.49
C VAL A 156 4.45 12.26 10.43
N LYS A 157 5.22 13.33 10.68
CA LYS A 157 4.76 14.73 10.55
C LYS A 157 4.27 15.05 9.14
N ILE A 158 4.96 14.56 8.11
CA ILE A 158 4.55 14.75 6.71
C ILE A 158 3.23 14.02 6.43
N ILE A 159 3.10 12.77 6.89
CA ILE A 159 1.86 11.97 6.76
C ILE A 159 0.70 12.72 7.40
N GLN A 160 0.86 13.13 8.67
CA GLN A 160 -0.17 13.85 9.41
C GLN A 160 -0.61 15.13 8.70
N LYS A 161 0.35 15.97 8.27
CA LYS A 161 0.05 17.21 7.52
C LYS A 161 -0.71 16.95 6.22
N LYS A 162 -0.31 15.91 5.48
CA LYS A 162 -0.98 15.54 4.22
C LYS A 162 -2.39 15.01 4.49
N MET A 163 -2.58 14.16 5.50
CA MET A 163 -3.90 13.68 5.89
C MET A 163 -4.84 14.82 6.29
N LYS A 164 -4.38 15.75 7.15
CA LYS A 164 -5.16 16.96 7.51
C LYS A 164 -5.62 17.71 6.27
N PHE A 165 -4.71 17.91 5.32
CA PHE A 165 -4.99 18.62 4.09
C PHE A 165 -6.01 17.88 3.21
N LEU A 166 -5.84 16.57 3.02
CA LEU A 166 -6.77 15.74 2.24
C LEU A 166 -8.16 15.70 2.89
N ARG A 167 -8.23 15.52 4.21
CA ARG A 167 -9.48 15.54 4.97
C ARG A 167 -10.20 16.88 4.81
N TYR A 168 -9.49 18.00 5.00
CA TYR A 168 -10.04 19.33 4.78
C TYR A 168 -10.63 19.44 3.37
N LEU A 169 -9.83 19.11 2.36
CA LEU A 169 -10.23 19.23 0.96
C LEU A 169 -11.44 18.36 0.62
N TYR A 170 -11.45 17.11 1.09
CA TYR A 170 -12.57 16.20 0.89
C TYR A 170 -13.86 16.74 1.55
N ALA A 171 -13.79 17.10 2.84
CA ALA A 171 -14.95 17.53 3.60
C ALA A 171 -15.51 18.89 3.11
N THR A 172 -14.65 19.83 2.73
CA THR A 172 -15.10 21.19 2.39
C THR A 172 -15.33 21.42 0.90
N GLU A 173 -14.62 20.73 0.01
CA GLU A 173 -14.68 21.00 -1.44
C GLU A 173 -15.33 19.87 -2.24
N ILE A 174 -15.46 18.65 -1.71
CA ILE A 174 -15.82 17.47 -2.50
C ILE A 174 -17.12 16.81 -2.03
N ASN A 175 -17.20 16.39 -0.76
CA ASN A 175 -18.19 15.45 -0.24
C ASN A 175 -19.66 15.87 -0.46
N SER A 176 -19.95 17.17 -0.53
CA SER A 176 -21.30 17.70 -0.74
C SER A 176 -21.55 18.29 -2.13
N TYR A 177 -20.55 18.26 -3.02
CA TYR A 177 -20.59 18.91 -4.33
C TYR A 177 -20.61 17.93 -5.51
N ILE A 178 -20.35 16.64 -5.26
CA ILE A 178 -20.26 15.60 -6.29
C ILE A 178 -21.15 14.44 -5.89
N ASP A 179 -21.84 13.85 -6.88
CA ASP A 179 -22.65 12.65 -6.70
C ASP A 179 -21.81 11.49 -6.12
N HIS A 180 -22.37 10.77 -5.15
CA HIS A 180 -21.70 9.68 -4.45
C HIS A 180 -21.16 8.59 -5.39
N GLU A 181 -21.85 8.27 -6.48
CA GLU A 181 -21.39 7.29 -7.48
C GLU A 181 -20.04 7.69 -8.10
N LYS A 182 -19.80 8.99 -8.29
CA LYS A 182 -18.54 9.50 -8.84
C LYS A 182 -17.44 9.61 -7.78
N LEU A 183 -17.82 9.65 -6.49
CA LEU A 183 -16.90 9.69 -5.36
C LEU A 183 -16.47 8.31 -4.87
N GLU A 184 -17.21 7.24 -5.21
CA GLU A 184 -16.98 5.89 -4.71
C GLU A 184 -15.51 5.44 -4.84
N GLY A 185 -14.87 5.72 -5.98
CA GLY A 185 -13.46 5.43 -6.18
C GLY A 185 -12.50 6.25 -5.31
N LEU A 186 -12.81 7.53 -5.05
CA LEU A 186 -12.01 8.37 -4.17
C LEU A 186 -12.17 7.94 -2.71
N GLU A 187 -13.39 7.69 -2.28
CA GLU A 187 -13.74 7.29 -0.91
C GLU A 187 -13.13 5.96 -0.54
N THR A 188 -13.20 4.99 -1.45
CA THR A 188 -12.53 3.69 -1.29
C THR A 188 -11.03 3.86 -1.04
N ARG A 189 -10.37 4.78 -1.74
CA ARG A 189 -8.93 5.04 -1.55
C ARG A 189 -8.64 5.78 -0.25
N ILE A 190 -9.49 6.74 0.14
CA ILE A 190 -9.36 7.44 1.42
C ILE A 190 -9.53 6.46 2.57
N GLN A 191 -10.55 5.60 2.51
CA GLN A 191 -10.82 4.58 3.51
C GLN A 191 -9.64 3.61 3.63
N PHE A 192 -9.18 3.05 2.51
CA PHE A 192 -8.02 2.17 2.50
C PHE A 192 -6.77 2.85 3.09
N MET A 193 -6.49 4.10 2.72
CA MET A 193 -5.37 4.87 3.28
C MET A 193 -5.53 5.09 4.79
N ALA A 194 -6.72 5.46 5.25
CA ALA A 194 -7.01 5.70 6.66
C ALA A 194 -6.85 4.41 7.49
N ASP A 195 -7.34 3.28 6.99
CA ASP A 195 -7.16 1.98 7.66
C ASP A 195 -5.69 1.60 7.80
N ASN A 196 -4.87 1.80 6.76
CA ASN A 196 -3.44 1.53 6.85
C ASN A 196 -2.72 2.48 7.83
N VAL A 197 -3.17 3.75 7.96
CA VAL A 197 -2.67 4.66 8.99
C VAL A 197 -3.11 4.21 10.39
N GLY A 198 -4.32 3.69 10.53
CA GLY A 198 -4.81 3.08 11.76
C GLY A 198 -3.97 1.88 12.19
N GLN A 199 -3.67 0.97 11.24
CA GLN A 199 -2.77 -0.16 11.47
C GLN A 199 -1.36 0.29 11.87
N PHE A 200 -0.83 1.33 11.22
CA PHE A 200 0.47 1.90 11.60
C PHE A 200 0.47 2.46 13.03
N CYS A 201 -0.57 3.20 13.42
CA CYS A 201 -0.70 3.68 14.79
C CYS A 201 -0.85 2.52 15.79
N LEU A 202 -1.56 1.45 15.43
CA LEU A 202 -1.73 0.27 16.26
C LEU A 202 -0.39 -0.43 16.48
N ALA A 203 0.37 -0.67 15.41
CA ALA A 203 1.68 -1.29 15.47
C ALA A 203 2.62 -0.53 16.40
N LEU A 204 2.67 0.81 16.27
CA LEU A 204 3.49 1.66 17.13
C LEU A 204 3.06 1.66 18.60
N TRP A 205 1.75 1.64 18.83
CA TRP A 205 1.22 1.57 20.19
C TRP A 205 1.60 0.24 20.86
N LEU A 206 1.63 -0.86 20.11
CA LEU A 206 1.92 -2.20 20.61
C LEU A 206 3.43 -2.54 20.71
N THR A 207 4.33 -1.74 20.14
CA THR A 207 5.79 -2.05 20.07
C THR A 207 6.40 -2.38 21.43
N LYS A 208 6.06 -1.65 22.51
CA LYS A 208 6.62 -1.92 23.85
C LYS A 208 6.21 -3.27 24.47
N VAL A 209 5.22 -3.97 23.92
CA VAL A 209 4.82 -5.31 24.40
C VAL A 209 5.62 -6.42 23.69
N GLU A 210 6.29 -6.09 22.58
CA GLU A 210 7.11 -7.05 21.82
C GLU A 210 8.45 -7.35 22.50
N ASP A 211 9.03 -6.35 23.19
CA ASP A 211 10.33 -6.50 23.88
C ASP A 211 10.27 -7.39 25.14
N ASP A 212 9.08 -7.65 25.70
CA ASP A 212 8.86 -8.49 26.90
C ASP A 212 8.56 -9.97 26.57
N ILE A 213 8.51 -10.34 25.28
CA ILE A 213 8.26 -11.71 24.84
C ILE A 213 9.55 -12.22 24.19
N ASP A 214 10.26 -13.12 24.86
CA ASP A 214 11.25 -14.02 24.25
C ASP A 214 10.53 -14.80 23.13
N SER A 215 10.45 -14.21 21.94
CA SER A 215 9.78 -14.80 20.79
C SER A 215 10.81 -15.56 19.97
N ASP A 216 11.10 -16.77 20.43
CA ASP A 216 11.69 -17.88 19.65
C ASP A 216 10.67 -18.45 18.63
N GLU A 217 9.78 -17.62 18.08
CA GLU A 217 8.89 -18.01 17.00
C GLU A 217 9.29 -17.27 15.74
N ASP A 218 9.90 -18.03 14.82
CA ASP A 218 10.04 -17.73 13.40
C ASP A 218 8.63 -17.52 12.78
N THR A 219 7.97 -16.41 13.10
CA THR A 219 6.82 -15.96 12.30
C THR A 219 7.37 -15.38 11.02
N ASP A 220 7.07 -16.07 9.91
CA ASP A 220 7.38 -15.66 8.54
C ASP A 220 7.30 -14.13 8.37
N GLU A 221 8.40 -13.50 7.95
CA GLU A 221 8.61 -12.05 7.77
C GLU A 221 7.62 -11.36 6.78
N ASP A 222 6.66 -12.08 6.22
CA ASP A 222 5.99 -11.69 4.98
C ASP A 222 4.51 -11.38 5.19
N GLU A 223 4.20 -10.17 5.68
CA GLU A 223 3.08 -9.30 5.23
C GLU A 223 2.92 -8.04 6.14
N ASN A 224 3.30 -8.11 7.42
CA ASN A 224 3.14 -7.01 8.39
C ASN A 224 4.25 -5.93 8.32
N ASP A 225 5.41 -6.22 7.72
CA ASP A 225 6.55 -5.28 7.68
C ASP A 225 6.39 -4.15 6.63
N LEU A 226 5.40 -4.25 5.73
CA LEU A 226 5.10 -3.20 4.74
C LEU A 226 4.18 -2.11 5.28
N VAL A 227 3.13 -2.49 6.02
CA VAL A 227 2.06 -1.61 6.52
C VAL A 227 2.58 -0.68 7.63
N SER A 228 3.63 -1.08 8.33
CA SER A 228 4.26 -0.35 9.44
C SER A 228 5.24 0.75 9.01
N LYS A 229 5.44 1.00 7.70
CA LYS A 229 6.48 1.93 7.22
C LYS A 229 5.93 3.23 6.63
N PRO A 230 6.40 4.41 7.08
CA PRO A 230 5.92 5.68 6.57
C PRO A 230 6.03 5.88 5.03
N PRO A 231 7.05 5.37 4.32
CA PRO A 231 7.11 5.47 2.85
C PRO A 231 5.92 4.82 2.14
N TYR A 232 5.38 3.72 2.68
CA TYR A 232 4.20 3.05 2.13
C TYR A 232 2.93 3.90 2.34
N LEU A 233 2.75 4.48 3.53
CA LEU A 233 1.64 5.40 3.80
C LEU A 233 1.69 6.65 2.91
N LEU A 234 2.88 7.18 2.65
CA LEU A 234 3.07 8.28 1.70
C LEU A 234 2.70 7.89 0.25
N CYS A 235 2.89 6.62 -0.13
CA CYS A 235 2.43 6.09 -1.41
C CYS A 235 0.89 6.05 -1.47
N LEU A 236 0.22 5.55 -0.44
CA LEU A 236 -1.25 5.53 -0.37
C LEU A 236 -1.86 6.94 -0.39
N ILE A 237 -1.29 7.86 0.39
CA ILE A 237 -1.65 9.29 0.35
C ILE A 237 -1.49 9.83 -1.07
N LYS A 238 -0.44 9.43 -1.79
CA LYS A 238 -0.22 9.87 -3.17
C LYS A 238 -1.27 9.34 -4.13
N LEU A 239 -1.77 8.12 -3.94
CA LEU A 239 -2.89 7.57 -4.72
C LEU A 239 -4.18 8.38 -4.50
N VAL A 240 -4.47 8.77 -3.25
CA VAL A 240 -5.60 9.65 -2.93
C VAL A 240 -5.44 11.01 -3.61
N GLU A 241 -4.26 11.62 -3.56
CA GLU A 241 -3.98 12.90 -4.24
C GLU A 241 -4.21 12.83 -5.77
N LEU A 242 -3.87 11.70 -6.40
CA LEU A 242 -4.07 11.47 -7.83
C LEU A 242 -5.56 11.41 -8.17
N GLU A 243 -6.35 10.66 -7.40
CA GLU A 243 -7.79 10.57 -7.64
C GLU A 243 -8.51 11.89 -7.33
N MET A 244 -8.10 12.62 -6.29
CA MET A 244 -8.62 13.96 -6.00
C MET A 244 -8.35 14.90 -7.17
N LYS A 245 -7.13 14.91 -7.72
CA LYS A 245 -6.78 15.73 -8.90
C LYS A 245 -7.70 15.42 -10.08
N LYS A 246 -7.90 14.14 -10.38
CA LYS A 246 -8.83 13.69 -11.44
C LYS A 246 -10.25 14.18 -11.17
N THR A 247 -10.71 14.08 -9.93
CA THR A 247 -12.05 14.53 -9.50
C THR A 247 -12.22 16.05 -9.66
N PHE A 248 -11.24 16.87 -9.25
CA PHE A 248 -11.28 18.32 -9.48
C PHE A 248 -11.28 18.71 -10.96
N LEU A 249 -10.52 18.00 -11.79
CA LEU A 249 -10.46 18.26 -13.22
C LEU A 249 -11.68 17.70 -13.99
N GLY A 250 -12.35 16.68 -13.46
CA GLY A 250 -13.54 16.08 -14.05
C GLY A 250 -14.82 16.82 -13.66
N GLU A 251 -15.07 16.90 -12.35
CA GLU A 251 -16.36 17.25 -11.79
C GLU A 251 -16.44 18.70 -11.29
N ILE A 252 -15.37 19.22 -10.69
CA ILE A 252 -15.36 20.58 -10.10
C ILE A 252 -14.41 21.52 -10.84
N ARG A 253 -14.49 21.52 -12.17
CA ARG A 253 -13.61 22.30 -13.06
C ARG A 253 -13.55 23.79 -12.72
N ALA A 254 -14.68 24.36 -12.29
CA ALA A 254 -14.81 25.78 -11.97
C ALA A 254 -14.26 26.16 -10.57
N SER A 255 -13.87 25.19 -9.73
CA SER A 255 -13.29 25.49 -8.42
C SER A 255 -11.98 26.26 -8.56
N LYS A 256 -11.74 27.25 -7.69
CA LYS A 256 -10.46 27.94 -7.60
C LYS A 256 -9.30 26.97 -7.31
N PHE A 257 -9.59 25.80 -6.71
CA PHE A 257 -8.60 24.75 -6.46
C PHE A 257 -8.14 24.02 -7.72
N SER A 258 -8.97 23.92 -8.77
CA SER A 258 -8.56 23.28 -10.04
C SER A 258 -7.40 24.02 -10.71
N GLN A 259 -7.28 25.32 -10.44
CA GLN A 259 -6.21 26.19 -10.94
C GLN A 259 -5.04 26.35 -9.97
N SER A 260 -5.16 25.82 -8.75
CA SER A 260 -4.17 25.97 -7.69
C SER A 260 -2.85 25.26 -8.01
N ARG A 261 -1.75 25.71 -7.41
CA ARG A 261 -0.43 25.08 -7.57
C ARG A 261 -0.38 23.67 -6.96
N THR A 262 -1.29 23.35 -6.04
CA THR A 262 -1.34 22.10 -5.28
C THR A 262 -1.28 20.87 -6.17
N PHE A 263 -2.00 20.89 -7.30
CA PHE A 263 -2.07 19.76 -8.24
C PHE A 263 -1.25 19.95 -9.53
N LYS A 264 -0.53 21.08 -9.68
CA LYS A 264 0.19 21.43 -10.93
C LYS A 264 1.56 20.76 -11.09
N LYS A 265 2.26 20.46 -9.98
CA LYS A 265 3.56 19.78 -10.02
C LYS A 265 3.46 18.47 -9.24
N GLN A 266 3.35 17.36 -9.97
CA GLN A 266 3.41 16.03 -9.36
C GLN A 266 4.86 15.75 -8.93
N LYS A 267 5.12 15.88 -7.63
CA LYS A 267 6.32 15.30 -7.01
C LYS A 267 5.90 13.99 -6.35
N PHE A 268 6.53 12.90 -6.75
CA PHE A 268 6.31 11.59 -6.15
C PHE A 268 7.21 11.42 -4.92
N PRO A 269 6.77 10.67 -3.90
CA PRO A 269 7.64 10.23 -2.82
C PRO A 269 8.89 9.53 -3.36
N LYS A 270 9.98 9.56 -2.58
CA LYS A 270 11.13 8.70 -2.86
C LYS A 270 10.64 7.25 -2.78
N ASP A 271 11.14 6.41 -3.69
CA ASP A 271 10.78 4.98 -3.79
C ASP A 271 9.30 4.71 -4.12
N PHE A 272 8.55 5.70 -4.66
CA PHE A 272 7.13 5.55 -5.00
C PHE A 272 6.86 4.32 -5.87
N SER A 273 7.70 4.03 -6.87
CA SER A 273 7.56 2.84 -7.70
C SER A 273 7.69 1.54 -6.93
N LYS A 274 8.69 1.45 -6.02
CA LYS A 274 8.88 0.30 -5.14
C LYS A 274 7.67 0.09 -4.21
N GLN A 275 7.10 1.18 -3.71
CA GLN A 275 5.90 1.11 -2.87
C GLN A 275 4.66 0.68 -3.66
N LEU A 276 4.47 1.18 -4.88
CA LEU A 276 3.41 0.71 -5.78
C LEU A 276 3.58 -0.78 -6.12
N HIS A 277 4.81 -1.23 -6.36
CA HIS A 277 5.11 -2.64 -6.61
C HIS A 277 4.66 -3.49 -5.41
N SER A 278 5.08 -3.10 -4.20
CA SER A 278 4.75 -3.81 -2.96
C SER A 278 3.24 -3.84 -2.71
N LEU A 279 2.55 -2.72 -2.96
CA LEU A 279 1.09 -2.64 -2.90
C LEU A 279 0.42 -3.62 -3.86
N LEU A 280 0.86 -3.68 -5.12
CA LEU A 280 0.30 -4.60 -6.11
C LEU A 280 0.52 -6.07 -5.74
N VAL A 281 1.67 -6.42 -5.16
CA VAL A 281 1.92 -7.78 -4.65
C VAL A 281 0.90 -8.12 -3.56
N CYS A 282 0.71 -7.24 -2.57
CA CYS A 282 -0.28 -7.43 -1.51
C CYS A 282 -1.71 -7.56 -2.07
N LEU A 283 -2.10 -6.68 -3.01
CA LEU A 283 -3.41 -6.73 -3.65
C LEU A 283 -3.63 -8.04 -4.42
N LYS A 284 -2.59 -8.55 -5.10
CA LYS A 284 -2.63 -9.84 -5.81
C LYS A 284 -2.84 -11.01 -4.84
N CYS A 285 -2.19 -11.00 -3.68
CA CYS A 285 -2.39 -12.01 -2.63
C CYS A 285 -3.81 -11.96 -2.07
N LYS A 286 -4.30 -10.77 -1.67
CA LYS A 286 -5.66 -10.58 -1.17
C LYS A 286 -6.73 -11.04 -2.17
N LYS A 287 -6.52 -10.76 -3.45
CA LYS A 287 -7.39 -11.21 -4.53
C LYS A 287 -7.49 -12.74 -4.59
N ARG A 288 -6.37 -13.46 -4.46
CA ARG A 288 -6.32 -14.93 -4.57
C ARG A 288 -7.25 -15.62 -3.57
N ASN A 289 -7.45 -15.02 -2.41
CA ASN A 289 -8.28 -15.59 -1.35
C ASN A 289 -9.80 -15.36 -1.59
N ASN A 290 -10.17 -14.38 -2.41
CA ASN A 290 -11.54 -13.84 -2.44
C ASN A 290 -12.28 -14.01 -3.78
N PHE A 291 -11.59 -14.38 -4.86
CA PHE A 291 -12.22 -14.49 -6.19
C PHE A 291 -12.23 -15.93 -6.73
N SER A 292 -13.37 -16.31 -7.31
CA SER A 292 -13.49 -17.47 -8.20
C SER A 292 -12.81 -17.19 -9.56
N ASP A 293 -12.17 -18.21 -10.13
CA ASP A 293 -11.41 -18.17 -11.39
C ASP A 293 -12.31 -17.92 -12.63
N THR A 294 -12.80 -16.69 -12.79
CA THR A 294 -13.56 -16.24 -13.97
C THR A 294 -12.65 -15.64 -15.05
N ILE A 295 -13.15 -15.54 -16.29
CA ILE A 295 -12.42 -14.92 -17.42
C ILE A 295 -12.04 -13.46 -17.10
N SER A 296 -12.91 -12.71 -16.43
CA SER A 296 -12.63 -11.33 -15.99
C SER A 296 -11.44 -11.30 -15.02
N VAL A 297 -11.40 -12.22 -14.05
CA VAL A 297 -10.32 -12.36 -13.06
C VAL A 297 -8.96 -12.61 -13.72
N ARG A 298 -8.91 -13.42 -14.79
CA ARG A 298 -7.68 -13.68 -15.57
C ARG A 298 -7.16 -12.42 -16.26
N ASN A 299 -8.03 -11.61 -16.85
CA ASN A 299 -7.60 -10.41 -17.57
C ASN A 299 -6.97 -9.37 -16.62
N ILE A 300 -7.49 -9.20 -15.40
CA ILE A 300 -6.82 -8.33 -14.42
C ILE A 300 -5.51 -8.90 -13.91
N ASN A 301 -5.38 -10.21 -13.81
CA ASN A 301 -4.06 -10.78 -13.47
C ASN A 301 -3.03 -10.36 -14.52
N VAL A 302 -3.39 -10.36 -15.81
CA VAL A 302 -2.49 -9.87 -16.88
C VAL A 302 -2.13 -8.38 -16.68
N ALA A 303 -3.09 -7.53 -16.31
CA ALA A 303 -2.81 -6.12 -16.03
C ALA A 303 -1.91 -5.93 -14.80
N ILE A 304 -2.17 -6.67 -13.72
CA ILE A 304 -1.35 -6.64 -12.49
C ILE A 304 0.06 -7.15 -12.78
N GLU A 305 0.22 -8.27 -13.48
CA GLU A 305 1.54 -8.80 -13.87
C GLU A 305 2.32 -7.76 -14.68
N PHE A 306 1.67 -7.15 -15.68
CA PHE A 306 2.32 -6.11 -16.48
C PHE A 306 2.83 -4.95 -15.62
N LEU A 307 2.01 -4.46 -14.68
CA LEU A 307 2.40 -3.37 -13.79
C LEU A 307 3.50 -3.77 -12.80
N LEU A 308 3.46 -5.01 -12.28
CA LEU A 308 4.52 -5.54 -11.41
C LEU A 308 5.85 -5.57 -12.14
N VAL A 309 5.89 -6.14 -13.35
CA VAL A 309 7.10 -6.14 -14.18
C VAL A 309 7.57 -4.71 -14.44
N PHE A 310 6.64 -3.78 -14.68
CA PHE A 310 7.00 -2.38 -14.96
C PHE A 310 7.61 -1.67 -13.76
N LEU A 311 7.02 -1.88 -12.58
CA LEU A 311 7.46 -1.20 -11.36
C LEU A 311 8.73 -1.81 -10.77
N ALA A 312 9.01 -3.08 -11.07
CA ALA A 312 10.26 -3.74 -10.68
C ALA A 312 11.48 -3.16 -11.43
N ASP A 313 11.28 -2.69 -12.66
CA ASP A 313 12.33 -2.08 -13.49
C ASP A 313 11.82 -0.84 -14.22
N VAL A 314 11.61 0.22 -13.44
CA VAL A 314 11.17 1.50 -13.98
C VAL A 314 12.25 2.04 -14.92
N PRO A 315 11.95 2.28 -16.21
CA PRO A 315 12.95 2.54 -17.25
C PRO A 315 13.48 3.98 -17.24
N ASN A 316 14.06 4.41 -16.12
CA ASN A 316 14.58 5.75 -15.90
C ASN A 316 15.81 6.08 -16.78
N HIS A 317 16.44 5.06 -17.36
CA HIS A 317 17.53 5.17 -18.33
C HIS A 317 17.06 5.39 -19.77
N VAL A 318 15.81 5.00 -20.10
CA VAL A 318 15.21 5.21 -21.44
C VAL A 318 14.31 6.45 -21.44
N ILE A 319 13.59 6.67 -20.34
CA ILE A 319 12.59 7.73 -20.22
C ILE A 319 13.17 8.89 -19.41
N ASN A 320 13.20 10.09 -20.00
CA ASN A 320 13.64 11.28 -19.28
C ASN A 320 12.71 11.60 -18.10
N GLY A 321 13.22 12.33 -17.09
CA GLY A 321 12.50 12.53 -15.82
C GLY A 321 11.10 13.15 -15.94
N LYS A 322 10.83 14.02 -16.94
CA LYS A 322 9.49 14.58 -17.14
C LYS A 322 8.50 13.53 -17.63
N LYS A 323 8.86 12.81 -18.71
CA LYS A 323 8.04 11.73 -19.26
C LYS A 323 7.86 10.60 -18.27
N LEU A 324 8.89 10.31 -17.47
CA LEU A 324 8.81 9.28 -16.46
C LEU A 324 7.78 9.62 -15.37
N ASN A 325 7.72 10.89 -14.97
CA ASN A 325 6.69 11.34 -14.03
C ASN A 325 5.28 11.24 -14.63
N GLU A 326 5.11 11.52 -15.92
CA GLU A 326 3.83 11.34 -16.61
C GLU A 326 3.41 9.86 -16.59
N VAL A 327 4.32 8.95 -16.94
CA VAL A 327 4.10 7.50 -16.88
C VAL A 327 3.80 7.02 -15.45
N LEU A 328 4.55 7.49 -14.44
CA LEU A 328 4.29 7.13 -13.05
C LEU A 328 2.96 7.68 -12.52
N GLU A 329 2.49 8.81 -13.06
CA GLU A 329 1.15 9.33 -12.77
C GLU A 329 0.07 8.39 -13.29
N GLU A 330 0.19 7.93 -14.53
CA GLU A 330 -0.71 6.97 -15.17
C GLU A 330 -0.69 5.60 -14.45
N VAL A 331 0.50 5.09 -14.13
CA VAL A 331 0.68 3.85 -13.37
C VAL A 331 0.09 3.98 -11.98
N GLY A 332 0.32 5.08 -11.27
CA GLY A 332 -0.27 5.35 -9.97
C GLY A 332 -1.81 5.37 -10.03
N ALA A 333 -2.39 6.05 -11.02
CA ALA A 333 -3.84 6.06 -11.22
C ALA A 333 -4.39 4.64 -11.46
N LEU A 334 -3.72 3.85 -12.30
CA LEU A 334 -4.11 2.49 -12.63
C LEU A 334 -4.00 1.53 -11.43
N VAL A 335 -2.92 1.61 -10.64
CA VAL A 335 -2.79 0.87 -9.37
C VAL A 335 -3.91 1.26 -8.41
N GLY A 336 -4.24 2.55 -8.35
CA GLY A 336 -5.39 3.02 -7.57
C GLY A 336 -6.71 2.40 -8.04
N ASP A 337 -6.93 2.26 -9.35
CA ASP A 337 -8.15 1.64 -9.90
C ASP A 337 -8.22 0.14 -9.56
N VAL A 338 -7.08 -0.56 -9.65
CA VAL A 338 -6.97 -1.98 -9.23
C VAL A 338 -7.28 -2.13 -7.75
N LEU A 339 -6.77 -1.22 -6.91
CA LEU A 339 -7.05 -1.18 -5.48
C LEU A 339 -8.54 -1.01 -5.22
N CYS A 340 -9.19 -0.04 -5.87
CA CYS A 340 -10.63 0.18 -5.73
C CYS A 340 -11.40 -1.08 -6.09
N LEU A 341 -11.10 -1.68 -7.23
CA LEU A 341 -11.81 -2.87 -7.66
C LEU A 341 -11.69 -4.02 -6.64
N ILE A 342 -10.47 -4.32 -6.18
CA ILE A 342 -10.24 -5.42 -5.23
C ILE A 342 -10.89 -5.11 -3.89
N HIS A 343 -10.76 -3.88 -3.39
CA HIS A 343 -11.37 -3.51 -2.11
C HIS A 343 -12.90 -3.47 -2.18
N SER A 344 -13.47 -2.87 -3.22
CA SER A 344 -14.92 -2.84 -3.44
C SER A 344 -15.50 -4.24 -3.62
N SER A 345 -14.80 -5.17 -4.26
CA SER A 345 -15.26 -6.56 -4.39
C SER A 345 -15.30 -7.35 -3.08
N ILE A 346 -14.50 -6.94 -2.09
CA ILE A 346 -14.51 -7.55 -0.75
C ILE A 346 -15.75 -7.09 0.02
N ILE A 347 -16.16 -5.83 -0.19
CA ILE A 347 -17.23 -5.18 0.57
C ILE A 347 -18.60 -5.30 -0.12
N LYS A 348 -18.64 -5.27 -1.46
CA LYS A 348 -19.87 -5.16 -2.27
C LYS A 348 -19.90 -6.23 -3.36
N ASP A 349 -20.98 -7.01 -3.41
CA ASP A 349 -21.25 -7.98 -4.48
C ASP A 349 -22.11 -7.36 -5.61
N ASP A 350 -21.58 -6.33 -6.28
CA ASP A 350 -22.18 -5.79 -7.51
C ASP A 350 -21.38 -6.23 -8.74
N THR A 351 -21.68 -7.44 -9.20
CA THR A 351 -21.02 -8.08 -10.35
C THR A 351 -21.03 -7.20 -11.62
N SER A 352 -22.05 -6.36 -11.81
CA SER A 352 -22.21 -5.53 -13.01
C SER A 352 -21.26 -4.34 -13.05
N LYS A 353 -21.15 -3.59 -11.94
CA LYS A 353 -20.21 -2.48 -11.79
C LYS A 353 -18.77 -2.97 -11.80
N ILE A 354 -18.53 -4.11 -11.15
CA ILE A 354 -17.24 -4.78 -11.13
C ILE A 354 -16.77 -5.01 -12.58
N ASN A 355 -17.59 -5.63 -13.44
CA ASN A 355 -17.26 -5.90 -14.84
C ASN A 355 -16.94 -4.63 -15.65
N LEU A 356 -17.61 -3.51 -15.39
CA LEU A 356 -17.30 -2.23 -16.05
C LEU A 356 -15.89 -1.72 -15.64
N CYS A 357 -15.56 -1.75 -14.35
CA CYS A 357 -14.24 -1.38 -13.86
C CYS A 357 -13.14 -2.28 -14.44
N PHE A 358 -13.39 -3.58 -14.59
CA PHE A 358 -12.49 -4.52 -15.27
C PHE A 358 -12.12 -4.03 -16.68
N ILE A 359 -13.11 -3.67 -17.49
CA ILE A 359 -12.89 -3.19 -18.87
C ILE A 359 -12.05 -1.90 -18.89
N GLN A 360 -12.36 -0.95 -18.00
CA GLN A 360 -11.63 0.32 -17.93
C GLN A 360 -10.17 0.15 -17.52
N ILE A 361 -9.87 -0.76 -16.58
CA ILE A 361 -8.48 -1.07 -16.16
C ILE A 361 -7.70 -1.67 -17.33
N LEU A 362 -8.31 -2.57 -18.10
CA LEU A 362 -7.67 -3.18 -19.27
C LEU A 362 -7.38 -2.15 -20.35
N GLU A 363 -8.35 -1.30 -20.68
CA GLU A 363 -8.16 -0.24 -21.68
C GLU A 363 -7.03 0.72 -21.28
N LYS A 364 -6.99 1.15 -20.01
CA LYS A 364 -5.90 1.99 -19.49
C LYS A 364 -4.55 1.29 -19.55
N THR A 365 -4.52 -0.02 -19.27
CA THR A 365 -3.31 -0.84 -19.34
C THR A 365 -2.79 -0.94 -20.78
N GLU A 366 -3.66 -1.18 -21.76
CA GLU A 366 -3.28 -1.23 -23.18
C GLU A 366 -2.83 0.14 -23.69
N ASN A 367 -3.48 1.22 -23.27
CA ASN A 367 -3.04 2.58 -23.57
C ASN A 367 -1.64 2.87 -23.03
N LEU A 368 -1.36 2.46 -21.79
CA LEU A 368 -0.04 2.57 -21.17
C LEU A 368 1.01 1.75 -21.93
N LYS A 369 0.71 0.51 -22.32
CA LYS A 369 1.59 -0.31 -23.16
C LYS A 369 1.92 0.39 -24.48
N ALA A 370 0.91 0.90 -25.18
CA ALA A 370 1.10 1.61 -26.45
C ALA A 370 1.92 2.90 -26.28
N GLN A 371 1.77 3.61 -25.15
CA GLN A 371 2.58 4.77 -24.81
C GLN A 371 4.04 4.37 -24.57
N LEU A 372 4.29 3.33 -23.77
CA LEU A 372 5.63 2.80 -23.51
C LEU A 372 6.30 2.31 -24.80
N GLU A 373 5.57 1.60 -25.67
CA GLU A 373 6.08 1.14 -26.96
C GLU A 373 6.65 2.31 -27.78
N ARG A 374 5.99 3.47 -27.78
CA ARG A 374 6.51 4.69 -28.45
C ARG A 374 7.84 5.15 -27.87
N TYR A 375 8.09 4.96 -26.58
CA TYR A 375 9.36 5.29 -25.94
C TYR A 375 10.45 4.25 -26.26
N TYR A 376 10.07 2.98 -26.41
CA TYR A 376 10.98 1.88 -26.77
C TYR A 376 11.23 1.71 -28.28
N LYS A 377 10.66 2.57 -29.14
CA LYS A 377 10.87 2.56 -30.61
C LYS A 377 12.34 2.67 -31.09
N SER A 378 13.30 2.83 -30.19
CA SER A 378 14.74 2.74 -30.48
C SER A 378 15.24 1.30 -30.69
N LEU A 379 14.47 0.27 -30.32
CA LEU A 379 14.78 -1.16 -30.54
C LEU A 379 14.27 -1.68 -31.89
N LYS A 380 14.13 -0.81 -32.90
CA LYS A 380 13.74 -1.24 -34.24
C LYS A 380 14.84 -2.09 -34.87
N PHE A 381 14.57 -3.38 -35.05
CA PHE A 381 15.35 -4.19 -35.95
C PHE A 381 15.03 -3.80 -37.39
N THR A 382 16.06 -3.44 -38.15
CA THR A 382 15.89 -3.24 -39.58
C THR A 382 15.67 -4.60 -40.25
N PRO A 383 14.67 -4.77 -41.13
CA PRO A 383 14.42 -6.03 -41.84
C PRO A 383 15.67 -6.59 -42.56
N SER A 384 16.58 -5.71 -42.98
CA SER A 384 17.87 -6.09 -43.58
C SER A 384 18.82 -6.86 -42.65
N GLN A 385 18.53 -6.92 -41.35
CA GLN A 385 19.29 -7.69 -40.36
C GLN A 385 18.91 -9.17 -40.32
N PHE A 386 17.81 -9.54 -40.98
CA PHE A 386 17.30 -10.90 -41.05
C PHE A 386 17.32 -11.41 -42.50
N PRO A 387 17.47 -12.73 -42.71
CA PRO A 387 17.35 -13.31 -44.05
C PRO A 387 15.91 -13.15 -44.58
N THR A 388 15.77 -12.63 -45.80
CA THR A 388 14.49 -12.33 -46.46
C THR A 388 13.61 -13.57 -46.68
N ALA A 389 14.23 -14.75 -46.79
CA ALA A 389 13.56 -16.05 -46.83
C ALA A 389 14.52 -17.09 -46.25
N GLY A 390 14.02 -18.03 -45.43
CA GLY A 390 14.94 -18.96 -44.78
C GLY A 390 14.39 -20.07 -43.89
N GLY A 391 13.13 -19.99 -43.46
CA GLY A 391 12.57 -20.98 -42.55
C GLY A 391 13.41 -21.12 -41.27
N LEU A 392 14.08 -22.26 -41.06
CA LEU A 392 14.97 -22.50 -39.91
C LEU A 392 16.19 -21.55 -39.85
N THR A 393 16.65 -21.01 -40.98
CA THR A 393 17.77 -20.05 -40.96
C THR A 393 17.34 -18.69 -40.42
N PHE A 394 16.07 -18.31 -40.60
CA PHE A 394 15.50 -17.13 -39.97
C PHE A 394 15.43 -17.30 -38.45
N LEU A 395 14.93 -18.44 -37.96
CA LEU A 395 14.92 -18.76 -36.52
C LEU A 395 16.32 -18.72 -35.90
N SER A 396 17.33 -19.24 -36.62
CA SER A 396 18.73 -19.19 -36.16
C SER A 396 19.26 -17.75 -36.08
N SER A 397 18.90 -16.89 -37.03
CA SER A 397 19.24 -15.46 -36.98
C SER A 397 18.51 -14.70 -35.87
N LEU A 398 17.23 -15.01 -35.64
CA LEU A 398 16.45 -14.48 -34.52
C LEU A 398 17.07 -14.87 -33.18
N LEU A 399 17.36 -16.15 -32.96
CA LEU A 399 18.04 -16.65 -31.76
C LEU A 399 19.37 -15.96 -31.48
N ARG A 400 20.19 -15.74 -32.52
CA ARG A 400 21.45 -14.99 -32.38
C ARG A 400 21.19 -13.54 -31.94
N LYS A 401 20.13 -12.92 -32.44
CA LYS A 401 19.76 -11.55 -32.09
C LYS A 401 19.18 -11.45 -30.68
N LEU A 402 18.31 -12.36 -30.27
CA LEU A 402 17.83 -12.48 -28.89
C LEU A 402 19.01 -12.63 -27.92
N ASN A 403 19.96 -13.53 -28.22
CA ASN A 403 21.19 -13.69 -27.44
C ASN A 403 22.06 -12.41 -27.40
N THR A 404 22.10 -11.65 -28.49
CA THR A 404 22.82 -10.36 -28.52
C THR A 404 22.12 -9.33 -27.63
N MET A 405 20.78 -9.31 -27.62
CA MET A 405 20.00 -8.44 -26.73
C MET A 405 20.20 -8.80 -25.25
N ILE A 406 20.15 -10.09 -24.90
CA ILE A 406 20.36 -10.57 -23.52
C ILE A 406 21.74 -10.12 -23.00
N LYS A 407 22.75 -10.14 -23.87
CA LYS A 407 24.14 -9.72 -23.56
C LYS A 407 24.35 -8.21 -23.63
N SER A 408 23.43 -7.46 -24.26
CA SER A 408 23.57 -6.03 -24.40
C SER A 408 23.26 -5.34 -23.08
N LYS A 409 24.11 -4.39 -22.69
CA LYS A 409 23.89 -3.49 -21.54
C LYS A 409 22.90 -2.36 -21.88
N LEU A 410 22.29 -2.42 -23.06
CA LEU A 410 21.19 -1.54 -23.43
C LEU A 410 20.05 -1.83 -22.47
N GLY A 411 19.29 -0.79 -22.15
CA GLY A 411 18.22 -0.73 -21.16
C GLY A 411 17.06 -1.72 -21.21
N LEU A 412 17.30 -2.96 -21.64
CA LEU A 412 16.42 -4.10 -21.70
C LEU A 412 16.38 -4.88 -20.38
N ASP A 413 17.15 -4.45 -19.38
CA ASP A 413 17.80 -5.34 -18.42
C ASP A 413 16.85 -6.10 -17.48
N PHE A 414 15.62 -5.64 -17.24
CA PHE A 414 14.70 -6.41 -16.39
C PHE A 414 13.25 -6.48 -16.88
N MET A 415 12.68 -5.48 -17.58
CA MET A 415 11.34 -5.66 -18.18
C MET A 415 11.31 -6.64 -19.37
N MET A 416 12.25 -6.50 -20.31
CA MET A 416 12.23 -7.30 -21.55
C MET A 416 13.11 -8.54 -21.43
N LYS A 417 14.19 -8.49 -20.64
CA LYS A 417 15.18 -9.57 -20.55
C LYS A 417 14.59 -10.92 -20.12
N PRO A 418 13.71 -11.04 -19.11
CA PRO A 418 13.11 -12.32 -18.74
C PRO A 418 12.27 -12.90 -19.89
N HIS A 419 11.47 -12.08 -20.58
CA HIS A 419 10.70 -12.51 -21.74
C HIS A 419 11.58 -12.91 -22.91
N ILE A 420 12.67 -12.15 -23.17
CA ILE A 420 13.66 -12.49 -24.20
C ILE A 420 14.38 -13.80 -23.85
N VAL A 421 14.70 -14.04 -22.57
CA VAL A 421 15.33 -15.29 -22.09
C VAL A 421 14.38 -16.47 -22.26
N ILE A 422 13.10 -16.32 -21.90
CA ILE A 422 12.08 -17.37 -22.12
C ILE A 422 11.95 -17.63 -23.63
N LEU A 423 11.79 -16.58 -24.43
CA LEU A 423 11.64 -16.69 -25.89
C LEU A 423 12.86 -17.35 -26.53
N GLU A 424 14.08 -16.97 -26.12
CA GLU A 424 15.32 -17.58 -26.58
C GLU A 424 15.37 -19.07 -26.25
N LYS A 425 15.03 -19.45 -25.01
CA LYS A 425 15.02 -20.84 -24.55
C LYS A 425 14.01 -21.68 -25.32
N GLU A 426 12.77 -21.21 -25.45
CA GLU A 426 11.70 -21.91 -26.16
C GLU A 426 11.99 -22.04 -27.65
N LEU A 427 12.43 -20.96 -28.31
CA LEU A 427 12.81 -21.00 -29.72
C LEU A 427 14.04 -21.87 -29.97
N SER A 428 15.00 -21.91 -29.04
CA SER A 428 16.18 -22.77 -29.14
C SER A 428 15.79 -24.25 -29.06
N TYR A 429 14.91 -24.59 -28.11
CA TYR A 429 14.33 -25.92 -27.99
C TYR A 429 13.58 -26.32 -29.27
N LEU A 430 12.64 -25.50 -29.74
CA LEU A 430 11.86 -25.77 -30.97
C LEU A 430 12.76 -25.91 -32.20
N THR A 431 13.77 -25.04 -32.35
CA THR A 431 14.73 -25.11 -33.45
C THR A 431 15.52 -26.42 -33.43
N SER A 432 15.89 -26.91 -32.25
CA SER A 432 16.58 -28.21 -32.10
C SER A 432 15.70 -29.39 -32.52
N VAL A 433 14.42 -29.37 -32.11
CA VAL A 433 13.41 -30.37 -32.44
C VAL A 433 13.19 -30.42 -33.96
N PHE A 434 12.97 -29.28 -34.59
CA PHE A 434 12.80 -29.20 -36.05
C PHE A 434 14.03 -29.67 -36.83
N ARG A 435 15.24 -29.40 -36.33
CA ARG A 435 16.48 -29.87 -36.96
C ARG A 435 16.67 -31.39 -36.82
N ALA A 436 16.25 -31.98 -35.69
CA ALA A 436 16.27 -33.43 -35.50
C ALA A 436 15.27 -34.12 -36.44
N ILE A 437 14.05 -33.59 -36.54
CA ILE A 437 12.98 -34.13 -37.39
C ILE A 437 13.32 -33.99 -38.88
N ALA A 438 13.98 -32.89 -39.28
CA ALA A 438 14.45 -32.70 -40.65
C ALA A 438 15.46 -33.77 -41.12
N LYS A 439 16.02 -34.58 -40.20
CA LYS A 439 16.89 -35.72 -40.53
C LYS A 439 16.15 -37.06 -40.65
N VAL A 440 14.93 -37.15 -40.14
CA VAL A 440 14.09 -38.37 -40.12
C VAL A 440 12.90 -38.20 -41.08
N GLN A 441 13.10 -37.40 -42.14
CA GLN A 441 12.04 -37.00 -43.08
C GLN A 441 11.32 -38.25 -43.59
N HIS A 442 10.06 -38.45 -43.19
CA HIS A 442 8.92 -38.77 -44.06
C HIS A 442 7.56 -38.90 -43.33
N GLU A 443 7.45 -38.96 -41.99
CA GLU A 443 6.22 -39.53 -41.39
C GLU A 443 5.29 -38.62 -40.56
N HIS A 444 5.58 -37.33 -40.33
CA HIS A 444 4.76 -36.53 -39.40
C HIS A 444 4.33 -35.16 -39.95
N GLU A 445 3.14 -35.13 -40.55
CA GLU A 445 2.46 -33.95 -41.10
C GLU A 445 2.20 -32.87 -40.02
N ILE A 446 1.80 -33.29 -38.81
CA ILE A 446 1.59 -32.41 -37.65
C ILE A 446 2.85 -31.60 -37.31
N LEU A 447 4.03 -32.22 -37.40
CA LEU A 447 5.30 -31.56 -37.08
C LEU A 447 5.73 -30.57 -38.17
N LYS A 448 5.38 -30.84 -39.43
CA LYS A 448 5.59 -29.87 -40.54
C LYS A 448 4.68 -28.66 -40.38
N ASP A 449 3.43 -28.88 -39.98
CA ASP A 449 2.50 -27.78 -39.70
C ASP A 449 2.92 -26.96 -38.50
N LEU A 450 3.35 -27.60 -37.40
CA LEU A 450 3.89 -26.91 -36.24
C LEU A 450 5.13 -26.08 -36.60
N GLN A 451 6.07 -26.65 -37.36
CA GLN A 451 7.25 -25.94 -37.85
C GLN A 451 6.88 -24.70 -38.67
N ARG A 452 5.92 -24.85 -39.60
CA ARG A 452 5.43 -23.74 -40.43
C ARG A 452 4.79 -22.66 -39.56
N HIS A 453 3.96 -23.03 -38.59
CA HIS A 453 3.32 -22.08 -37.68
C HIS A 453 4.34 -21.34 -36.83
N THR A 454 5.31 -22.04 -36.22
CA THR A 454 6.36 -21.41 -35.41
C THR A 454 7.22 -20.45 -36.24
N ILE A 455 7.57 -20.81 -37.47
CA ILE A 455 8.33 -19.92 -38.37
C ILE A 455 7.52 -18.66 -38.69
N ASN A 456 6.23 -18.80 -39.03
CA ASN A 456 5.36 -17.66 -39.30
C ASN A 456 5.24 -16.74 -38.09
N LEU A 457 5.03 -17.32 -36.89
CA LEU A 457 4.92 -16.57 -35.65
C LEU A 457 6.22 -15.86 -35.26
N ALA A 458 7.38 -16.38 -35.69
CA ALA A 458 8.66 -15.74 -35.46
C ALA A 458 8.93 -14.56 -36.41
N TYR A 459 8.26 -14.54 -37.57
CA TYR A 459 8.33 -13.41 -38.52
C TYR A 459 7.48 -12.22 -38.06
N GLU A 460 6.38 -12.48 -37.35
CA GLU A 460 5.58 -11.49 -36.62
C GLU A 460 6.36 -10.94 -35.42
#